data_AF-A0A7C3TEY2-F1
#
_entry.id   AF-A0A7C3TEY2-F1
#
_cell.length_a   1.000
_cell.length_b   1.000
_cell.length_c   1.000
_cell.angle_alpha   90.00
_cell.angle_beta   90.00
_cell.angle_gamma   90.00
#
_symmetry.space_group_name_H-M   'P 1'
#
loop_
_entity.id
_entity.type
_entity.pdbx_description
1 polymer ?
#
loop_
_entity_poly.entity_id
_entity_poly.type
_entity_poly.pdbx_seq_one_letter_code
_entity_poly.pdbx_strand_id
1 'polypeptide(L)'
;MKISLNWLKEFVDIPKNISAESLAELFTTKTAEVEKVIYEGSEWSNIYIGKVLEIKPHPNADKLRLAKVSLGKLGEITVVCGGNNLRENMLTAVALPGAFVKWHGEGEPVELKEAEIRGVKSGGMICAKEEIGLNEGDQPEGGIVDLSALKLKAGTPLKTALNKNDVIFEIENKSLTHRPDLWGHYGIAREFAAILDKKLKPYKTNPPMPKTGRTMKIVVKNPKLCKRYCGVIIENIKVEKSPEWLAQKLRTVGRGTYNNIVDVTNYVAEEIGQPLHAFDINNISGKIIVRTAEEGEKITTFDKKEQKLSRDMLVIADDKHPLAIAGIMGGIDSGITDRTTAILIESANFDAASIRKTSMRLGLRT
;
A
#
# COMPACT_ATOMS: atom_id res chain seq x y z
N MET A 1 -2.38 -4.99 12.60
CA MET A 1 -1.48 -4.04 11.88
C MET A 1 -0.67 -4.83 10.89
N LYS A 2 -0.47 -4.36 9.65
CA LYS A 2 0.28 -5.09 8.63
C LYS A 2 1.68 -4.49 8.45
N ILE A 3 2.72 -5.31 8.51
CA ILE A 3 4.11 -4.90 8.36
C ILE A 3 4.78 -5.68 7.22
N SER A 4 5.39 -4.97 6.28
CA SER A 4 6.11 -5.52 5.14
C SER A 4 7.53 -5.96 5.53
N LEU A 5 7.87 -7.22 5.25
CA LEU A 5 9.23 -7.74 5.46
C LEU A 5 10.24 -7.07 4.53
N ASN A 6 9.88 -6.78 3.27
CA ASN A 6 10.76 -6.07 2.36
C ASN A 6 11.06 -4.64 2.83
N TRP A 7 10.06 -3.94 3.37
CA TRP A 7 10.25 -2.61 3.93
C TRP A 7 11.12 -2.65 5.20
N LEU A 8 10.94 -3.66 6.07
CA LEU A 8 11.83 -3.87 7.22
C LEU A 8 13.30 -4.04 6.81
N LYS A 9 13.58 -4.76 5.71
CA LYS A 9 14.95 -4.99 5.20
C LYS A 9 15.67 -3.69 4.80
N GLU A 10 14.92 -2.62 4.52
CA GLU A 10 15.50 -1.29 4.28
C GLU A 10 16.20 -0.74 5.52
N PHE A 11 15.76 -1.14 6.72
CA PHE A 11 16.25 -0.63 8.00
C PHE A 11 17.08 -1.64 8.81
N VAL A 12 16.87 -2.95 8.63
CA VAL A 12 17.60 -3.99 9.38
C VAL A 12 17.98 -5.15 8.46
N ASP A 13 19.20 -5.68 8.62
CA ASP A 13 19.65 -6.82 7.83
C ASP A 13 19.11 -8.14 8.40
N ILE A 14 18.11 -8.70 7.73
CA ILE A 14 17.47 -9.96 8.12
C ILE A 14 18.24 -11.15 7.49
N PRO A 15 18.75 -12.10 8.28
CA PRO A 15 19.50 -13.24 7.76
C PRO A 15 18.66 -14.10 6.79
N LYS A 16 19.25 -14.48 5.65
CA LYS A 16 18.56 -15.26 4.60
C LYS A 16 18.19 -16.69 5.02
N ASN A 17 18.82 -17.21 6.08
CA ASN A 17 18.60 -18.56 6.59
C ASN A 17 17.44 -18.64 7.59
N ILE A 18 16.82 -17.52 7.96
CA ILE A 18 15.66 -17.50 8.85
C ILE A 18 14.41 -17.35 7.98
N SER A 19 13.44 -18.26 8.14
CA SER A 19 12.16 -18.18 7.44
C SER A 19 11.29 -17.06 8.02
N ALA A 20 10.26 -16.66 7.27
CA ALA A 20 9.31 -15.69 7.75
C ALA A 20 8.54 -16.19 8.98
N GLU A 21 8.22 -17.48 9.02
CA GLU A 21 7.54 -18.13 10.15
C GLU A 21 8.40 -18.06 11.40
N SER A 22 9.70 -18.38 11.30
CA SER A 22 10.60 -18.27 12.46
C SER A 22 10.78 -16.83 12.92
N LEU A 23 10.78 -15.84 12.00
CA LEU A 23 10.78 -14.43 12.38
C LEU A 23 9.50 -14.03 13.13
N ALA A 24 8.35 -14.50 12.66
CA ALA A 24 7.05 -14.24 13.27
C ALA A 24 6.96 -14.87 14.68
N GLU A 25 7.47 -16.10 14.84
CA GLU A 25 7.52 -16.79 16.13
C GLU A 25 8.46 -16.08 17.12
N LEU A 26 9.65 -15.64 16.66
CA LEU A 26 10.58 -14.87 17.48
C LEU A 26 9.98 -13.53 17.94
N PHE A 27 9.28 -12.83 17.05
CA PHE A 27 8.61 -11.58 17.37
C PHE A 27 7.44 -11.79 18.34
N THR A 28 6.66 -12.85 18.13
CA THR A 28 5.57 -13.26 19.04
C THR A 28 6.08 -13.56 20.44
N THR A 29 7.18 -14.32 20.54
CA THR A 29 7.75 -14.73 21.83
C THR A 29 8.35 -13.56 22.61
N LYS A 30 8.91 -12.56 21.92
CA LYS A 30 9.70 -11.49 22.55
C LYS A 30 8.98 -10.15 22.65
N THR A 31 7.97 -9.89 21.83
CA THR A 31 7.40 -8.55 21.68
C THR A 31 5.87 -8.56 21.61
N ALA A 32 5.29 -9.09 20.52
CA ALA A 32 3.85 -9.04 20.27
C ALA A 32 3.43 -10.11 19.27
N GLU A 33 2.20 -10.61 19.44
CA GLU A 33 1.66 -11.70 18.63
C GLU A 33 1.54 -11.34 17.14
N VAL A 34 2.11 -12.20 16.30
CA VAL A 34 1.87 -12.21 14.86
C VAL A 34 0.75 -13.20 14.57
N GLU A 35 -0.43 -12.68 14.27
CA GLU A 35 -1.63 -13.48 13.99
C GLU A 35 -1.47 -14.28 12.70
N LYS A 36 -0.87 -13.68 11.66
CA LYS A 36 -0.71 -14.29 10.35
C LYS A 36 0.56 -13.86 9.64
N VAL A 37 1.14 -14.79 8.88
CA VAL A 37 2.18 -14.55 7.89
C VAL A 37 1.54 -14.67 6.51
N ILE A 38 1.49 -13.57 5.76
CA ILE A 38 0.82 -13.50 4.46
C ILE A 38 1.89 -13.41 3.38
N TYR A 39 1.84 -14.32 2.41
CA TYR A 39 2.71 -14.32 1.24
C TYR A 39 2.00 -13.63 0.08
N GLU A 40 2.50 -12.48 -0.34
CA GLU A 40 1.95 -11.77 -1.50
C GLU A 40 2.19 -12.61 -2.77
N GLY A 41 1.20 -12.66 -3.67
CA GLY A 41 1.26 -13.42 -4.91
C GLY A 41 1.35 -14.94 -4.71
N SER A 42 0.93 -15.46 -3.55
CA SER A 42 0.86 -16.90 -3.27
C SER A 42 -0.13 -17.63 -4.19
N GLU A 43 -1.17 -16.92 -4.62
CA GLU A 43 -2.14 -17.34 -5.64
C GLU A 43 -1.50 -17.56 -7.02
N TRP A 44 -0.31 -16.97 -7.28
CA TRP A 44 0.41 -17.12 -8.55
C TRP A 44 1.55 -18.15 -8.49
N SER A 45 1.43 -19.12 -7.58
CA SER A 45 2.32 -20.27 -7.53
C SER A 45 2.26 -21.06 -8.84
N ASN A 46 3.43 -21.41 -9.39
CA ASN A 46 3.59 -22.05 -10.69
C ASN A 46 3.06 -21.25 -11.91
N ILE A 47 2.96 -19.92 -11.78
CA ILE A 47 2.65 -19.02 -12.90
C ILE A 47 3.90 -18.20 -13.26
N TYR A 48 4.24 -18.18 -14.54
CA TYR A 48 5.48 -17.58 -15.06
C TYR A 48 5.21 -16.66 -16.25
N ILE A 49 6.15 -15.76 -16.52
CA ILE A 49 6.18 -14.99 -17.76
C ILE A 49 6.56 -15.92 -18.91
N GLY A 50 5.70 -16.06 -19.91
CA GLY A 50 5.98 -16.77 -21.15
C GLY A 50 6.13 -15.83 -22.33
N LYS A 51 7.03 -16.14 -23.26
CA LYS A 51 7.13 -15.47 -24.56
C LYS A 51 6.56 -16.36 -25.66
N VAL A 52 5.53 -15.90 -26.35
CA VAL A 52 4.96 -16.61 -27.51
C VAL A 52 5.98 -16.55 -28.65
N LEU A 53 6.45 -17.71 -29.11
CA LEU A 53 7.43 -17.83 -30.19
C LEU A 53 6.76 -18.01 -31.54
N GLU A 54 5.77 -18.92 -31.61
CA GLU A 54 5.15 -19.37 -32.85
C GLU A 54 3.68 -19.69 -32.57
N ILE A 55 2.79 -19.39 -33.53
CA ILE A 55 1.37 -19.69 -33.45
C ILE A 55 0.93 -20.52 -34.66
N LYS A 56 0.30 -21.67 -34.43
CA LYS A 56 -0.29 -22.52 -35.47
C LYS A 56 -1.79 -22.72 -35.25
N PRO A 57 -2.59 -22.91 -36.31
CA PRO A 57 -3.97 -23.34 -36.15
C PRO A 57 -4.02 -24.73 -35.49
N HIS A 58 -5.03 -24.97 -34.66
CA HIS A 58 -5.23 -26.28 -34.06
C HIS A 58 -5.80 -27.27 -35.10
N PRO A 59 -5.23 -28.48 -35.25
CA PRO A 59 -5.61 -29.41 -36.32
C PRO A 59 -7.07 -29.88 -36.23
N ASN A 60 -7.61 -29.97 -35.00
CA ASN A 60 -8.95 -30.50 -34.72
C ASN A 60 -9.93 -29.46 -34.13
N ALA A 61 -9.66 -28.15 -34.26
CA ALA A 61 -10.54 -27.10 -33.72
C ALA A 61 -10.33 -25.72 -34.34
N ASP A 62 -11.39 -25.14 -34.90
CA ASP A 62 -11.33 -23.85 -35.63
C ASP A 62 -11.10 -22.65 -34.72
N LYS A 63 -11.55 -22.71 -33.45
CA LYS A 63 -11.45 -21.61 -32.48
C LYS A 63 -10.21 -21.66 -31.60
N LEU A 64 -9.36 -22.69 -31.75
CA LEU A 64 -8.18 -22.88 -30.90
C LEU A 64 -6.90 -22.73 -31.71
N ARG A 65 -5.86 -22.27 -31.02
CA ARG A 65 -4.52 -22.10 -31.57
C ARG A 65 -3.50 -22.87 -30.73
N LEU A 66 -2.47 -23.39 -31.39
CA LEU A 66 -1.30 -23.97 -30.74
C LEU A 66 -0.23 -22.89 -30.65
N ALA A 67 0.05 -22.46 -29.42
CA ALA A 67 1.10 -21.49 -29.14
C ALA A 67 2.35 -22.23 -28.63
N LYS A 68 3.47 -22.07 -29.33
CA LYS A 68 4.78 -22.46 -28.78
C LYS A 68 5.28 -21.33 -27.90
N VAL A 69 5.50 -21.61 -26.62
CA VAL A 69 5.83 -20.59 -25.61
C VAL A 69 7.16 -20.90 -24.96
N SER A 70 8.06 -19.92 -24.95
CA SER A 70 9.32 -19.98 -24.21
C SER A 70 9.13 -19.52 -22.77
N LEU A 71 9.63 -20.29 -21.82
CA LEU A 71 9.73 -19.97 -20.39
C LEU A 71 11.20 -19.73 -20.02
N GLY A 72 12.01 -19.25 -20.97
CA GLY A 72 13.43 -19.00 -20.76
C GLY A 72 14.19 -20.27 -20.36
N LYS A 73 14.84 -20.24 -19.19
CA LYS A 73 15.65 -21.37 -18.69
C LYS A 73 14.82 -22.60 -18.31
N LEU A 74 13.50 -22.45 -18.13
CA LEU A 74 12.60 -23.57 -17.83
C LEU A 74 12.24 -24.39 -19.08
N GLY A 75 12.63 -23.92 -20.28
CA GLY A 75 12.40 -24.61 -21.54
C GLY A 75 11.24 -24.00 -22.34
N GLU A 76 10.76 -24.77 -23.30
CA GLU A 76 9.66 -24.40 -24.19
C GLU A 76 8.52 -25.40 -24.03
N ILE A 77 7.28 -24.90 -24.06
CA ILE A 77 6.08 -25.72 -24.00
C ILE A 77 5.15 -25.37 -25.17
N THR A 78 4.28 -26.33 -25.51
CA THR A 78 3.15 -26.07 -26.42
C THR A 78 1.89 -25.93 -25.59
N VAL A 79 1.13 -24.86 -25.82
CA VAL A 79 -0.11 -24.57 -25.10
C VAL A 79 -1.23 -24.38 -26.10
N VAL A 80 -2.37 -25.03 -25.84
CA VAL A 80 -3.61 -24.79 -26.58
C VAL A 80 -4.27 -23.54 -26.01
N CYS A 81 -4.52 -22.53 -26.83
CA CYS A 81 -5.05 -21.24 -26.39
C CYS A 81 -6.20 -20.78 -27.29
N GLY A 82 -7.28 -20.30 -26.66
CA GLY A 82 -8.44 -19.70 -27.32
C GLY A 82 -8.51 -18.17 -27.23
N GLY A 83 -7.58 -17.53 -26.50
CA GLY A 83 -7.61 -16.08 -26.29
C GLY A 83 -7.49 -15.32 -27.60
N ASN A 84 -8.32 -14.29 -27.81
CA ASN A 84 -8.45 -13.61 -29.10
C ASN A 84 -7.23 -12.72 -29.47
N ASN A 85 -6.57 -12.13 -28.48
CA ASN A 85 -5.44 -11.20 -28.61
C ASN A 85 -4.05 -11.86 -28.67
N LEU A 86 -3.98 -13.20 -28.75
CA LEU A 86 -2.72 -13.94 -28.87
C LEU A 86 -1.97 -13.59 -30.16
N ARG A 87 -0.69 -13.22 -30.03
CA ARG A 87 0.23 -12.87 -31.13
C ARG A 87 1.66 -13.33 -30.87
N GLU A 88 2.45 -13.48 -31.92
CA GLU A 88 3.87 -13.81 -31.80
C GLU A 88 4.64 -12.71 -31.09
N ASN A 89 5.73 -13.08 -30.40
CA ASN A 89 6.56 -12.24 -29.55
C ASN A 89 5.86 -11.60 -28.34
N MET A 90 4.59 -11.88 -28.09
CA MET A 90 3.85 -11.44 -26.90
C MET A 90 4.45 -12.01 -25.62
N LEU A 91 4.57 -11.18 -24.58
CA LEU A 91 4.80 -11.64 -23.21
C LEU A 91 3.46 -11.81 -22.52
N THR A 92 3.23 -12.97 -21.91
CA THR A 92 1.97 -13.33 -21.25
C THR A 92 2.22 -14.06 -19.93
N ALA A 93 1.17 -14.19 -19.11
CA ALA A 93 1.17 -15.09 -17.96
C ALA A 93 0.88 -16.53 -18.43
N VAL A 94 1.66 -17.48 -17.94
CA VAL A 94 1.54 -18.91 -18.26
C VAL A 94 1.50 -19.70 -16.96
N ALA A 95 0.38 -20.38 -16.71
CA ALA A 95 0.22 -21.33 -15.64
C ALA A 95 0.71 -22.72 -16.08
N LEU A 96 1.60 -23.31 -15.29
CA LEU A 96 2.08 -24.68 -15.48
C LEU A 96 1.22 -25.67 -14.67
N PRO A 97 1.28 -26.98 -14.99
CA PRO A 97 0.67 -27.99 -14.14
C PRO A 97 1.09 -27.83 -12.66
N GLY A 98 0.12 -27.92 -11.75
CA GLY A 98 0.27 -27.61 -10.33
C GLY A 98 0.03 -26.14 -9.94
N ALA A 99 -0.29 -25.25 -10.89
CA ALA A 99 -0.80 -23.90 -10.60
C ALA A 99 -2.30 -23.96 -10.28
N PHE A 100 -2.82 -22.99 -9.52
CA PHE A 100 -4.26 -22.86 -9.25
C PHE A 100 -4.85 -21.72 -10.08
N VAL A 101 -5.90 -22.01 -10.85
CA VAL A 101 -6.57 -21.04 -11.74
C VAL A 101 -8.08 -21.18 -11.63
N LYS A 102 -8.82 -20.08 -11.87
CA LYS A 102 -10.28 -20.11 -11.97
C LYS A 102 -10.70 -20.44 -13.39
N TRP A 103 -11.47 -21.50 -13.58
CA TRP A 103 -11.97 -21.87 -14.91
C TRP A 103 -12.96 -20.82 -15.42
N HIS A 104 -12.67 -20.23 -16.58
CA HIS A 104 -13.47 -19.13 -17.16
C HIS A 104 -13.63 -17.91 -16.23
N GLY A 105 -12.74 -17.74 -15.25
CA GLY A 105 -12.82 -16.66 -14.26
C GLY A 105 -13.90 -16.85 -13.18
N GLU A 106 -14.65 -17.95 -13.19
CA GLU A 106 -15.73 -18.24 -12.25
C GLU A 106 -15.35 -19.37 -11.28
N GLY A 107 -15.95 -19.33 -10.08
CA GLY A 107 -15.80 -20.36 -9.05
C GLY A 107 -14.48 -20.32 -8.28
N GLU A 108 -14.25 -21.41 -7.54
CA GLU A 108 -13.03 -21.61 -6.74
C GLU A 108 -11.83 -21.98 -7.63
N PRO A 109 -10.61 -21.56 -7.27
CA PRO A 109 -9.41 -21.96 -7.99
C PRO A 109 -9.23 -23.47 -8.01
N VAL A 110 -8.97 -24.04 -9.20
CA VAL A 110 -8.72 -25.46 -9.41
C VAL A 110 -7.27 -25.68 -9.81
N GLU A 111 -6.67 -26.75 -9.30
CA GLU A 111 -5.31 -27.16 -9.69
C GLU A 111 -5.28 -27.56 -11.17
N LEU A 112 -4.40 -26.92 -11.93
CA LEU A 112 -4.15 -27.22 -13.33
C LEU A 112 -3.38 -28.53 -13.46
N LYS A 113 -3.89 -29.45 -14.26
CA LYS A 113 -3.23 -30.72 -14.59
C LYS A 113 -2.85 -30.75 -16.06
N GLU A 114 -1.88 -31.58 -16.42
CA GLU A 114 -1.57 -31.82 -17.82
C GLU A 114 -2.80 -32.43 -18.51
N ALA A 115 -3.19 -31.85 -19.64
CA ALA A 115 -4.43 -32.21 -20.33
C ALA A 115 -4.17 -32.36 -21.83
N GLU A 116 -4.91 -33.29 -22.42
CA GLU A 116 -5.00 -33.45 -23.87
C GLU A 116 -6.29 -32.81 -24.35
N ILE A 117 -6.16 -31.74 -25.14
CA ILE A 117 -7.30 -30.99 -25.66
C ILE A 117 -7.43 -31.37 -27.13
N ARG A 118 -8.51 -32.09 -27.46
CA ARG A 118 -8.84 -32.49 -28.84
C ARG A 118 -7.68 -33.17 -29.58
N GLY A 119 -6.99 -34.08 -28.91
CA GLY A 119 -5.90 -34.89 -29.49
C GLY A 119 -4.51 -34.25 -29.41
N VAL A 120 -4.37 -33.07 -28.80
CA VAL A 120 -3.08 -32.38 -28.65
C VAL A 120 -2.79 -32.13 -27.17
N LYS A 121 -1.60 -32.53 -26.72
CA LYS A 121 -1.12 -32.28 -25.35
C LYS A 121 -0.87 -30.79 -25.14
N SER A 122 -1.40 -30.23 -24.06
CA SER A 122 -1.15 -28.86 -23.61
C SER A 122 -0.29 -28.87 -22.36
N GLY A 123 0.92 -28.31 -22.43
CA GLY A 123 1.88 -28.25 -21.33
C GLY A 123 1.59 -27.20 -20.26
N GLY A 124 0.36 -26.68 -20.23
CA GLY A 124 -0.06 -25.59 -19.35
C GLY A 124 -1.21 -24.79 -19.95
N MET A 125 -1.35 -23.55 -19.47
CA MET A 125 -2.41 -22.63 -19.85
C MET A 125 -1.86 -21.20 -19.98
N ILE A 126 -2.21 -20.50 -21.05
CA ILE A 126 -1.97 -19.06 -21.17
C ILE A 126 -3.18 -18.36 -20.54
N CYS A 127 -2.96 -17.56 -19.50
CA CYS A 127 -4.03 -17.09 -18.65
C CYS A 127 -4.63 -15.77 -19.11
N ALA A 128 -5.94 -15.61 -18.92
CA ALA A 128 -6.65 -14.35 -18.80
C ALA A 128 -6.52 -13.78 -17.38
N LYS A 129 -6.95 -12.52 -17.20
CA LYS A 129 -6.78 -11.80 -15.93
C LYS A 129 -7.63 -12.39 -14.82
N GLU A 130 -8.87 -12.70 -15.15
CA GLU A 130 -9.90 -13.21 -14.26
C GLU A 130 -9.51 -14.59 -13.72
N GLU A 131 -8.85 -15.40 -14.56
CA GLU A 131 -8.42 -16.76 -14.25
C GLU A 131 -7.32 -16.79 -13.17
N ILE A 132 -6.51 -15.73 -13.09
CA ILE A 132 -5.42 -15.59 -12.11
C ILE A 132 -5.69 -14.49 -11.07
N GLY A 133 -6.89 -13.89 -11.07
CA GLY A 133 -7.25 -12.81 -10.14
C GLY A 133 -6.44 -11.51 -10.31
N LEU A 134 -5.92 -11.23 -11.52
CA LEU A 134 -5.19 -10.00 -11.80
C LEU A 134 -6.16 -8.85 -12.12
N ASN A 135 -6.37 -7.95 -11.15
CA ASN A 135 -7.36 -6.87 -11.27
C ASN A 135 -6.86 -5.60 -12.01
N GLU A 136 -5.60 -5.57 -12.46
CA GLU A 136 -4.97 -4.36 -13.01
C GLU A 136 -4.74 -4.42 -14.52
N GLY A 137 -5.00 -3.30 -15.19
CA GLY A 137 -4.79 -3.02 -16.62
C GLY A 137 -6.01 -3.35 -17.50
N ASP A 138 -6.06 -2.77 -18.70
CA ASP A 138 -7.13 -3.05 -19.66
C ASP A 138 -6.76 -4.23 -20.58
N GLN A 139 -7.71 -5.14 -20.81
CA GLN A 139 -7.61 -6.21 -21.82
C GLN A 139 -8.94 -6.33 -22.57
N PRO A 140 -8.92 -6.76 -23.85
CA PRO A 140 -10.16 -7.05 -24.56
C PRO A 140 -10.89 -8.22 -23.90
N GLU A 141 -12.22 -8.22 -24.01
CA GLU A 141 -13.06 -9.32 -23.54
C GLU A 141 -12.64 -10.66 -24.20
N GLY A 142 -12.47 -11.71 -23.41
CA GLY A 142 -11.92 -12.99 -23.88
C GLY A 142 -10.42 -12.94 -24.25
N GLY A 143 -9.71 -11.90 -23.83
CA GLY A 143 -8.28 -11.72 -24.03
C GLY A 143 -7.43 -12.33 -22.91
N ILE A 144 -6.24 -12.79 -23.29
CA ILE A 144 -5.18 -13.22 -22.35
C ILE A 144 -4.37 -12.03 -21.85
N VAL A 145 -3.64 -12.20 -20.75
CA VAL A 145 -2.83 -11.14 -20.13
C VAL A 145 -1.70 -10.72 -21.06
N ASP A 146 -1.68 -9.46 -21.49
CA ASP A 146 -0.55 -8.86 -22.21
C ASP A 146 0.40 -8.11 -21.26
N LEU A 147 1.61 -8.63 -21.11
CA LEU A 147 2.68 -8.07 -20.28
C LEU A 147 3.82 -7.49 -21.12
N SER A 148 3.62 -7.33 -22.43
CA SER A 148 4.68 -6.91 -23.36
C SER A 148 5.20 -5.50 -23.07
N ALA A 149 4.38 -4.63 -22.47
CA ALA A 149 4.78 -3.29 -22.07
C ALA A 149 5.84 -3.27 -20.95
N LEU A 150 5.91 -4.33 -20.13
CA LEU A 150 6.73 -4.38 -18.92
C LEU A 150 8.18 -4.84 -19.16
N LYS A 151 8.58 -5.12 -20.41
CA LYS A 151 9.94 -5.58 -20.79
C LYS A 151 10.50 -6.70 -19.89
N LEU A 152 9.65 -7.65 -19.54
CA LEU A 152 9.97 -8.75 -18.61
C LEU A 152 10.76 -9.87 -19.30
N LYS A 153 11.44 -10.69 -18.49
CA LYS A 153 12.16 -11.87 -18.97
C LYS A 153 11.28 -13.13 -18.87
N ALA A 154 11.19 -13.89 -19.96
CA ALA A 154 10.54 -15.19 -19.96
C ALA A 154 11.15 -16.14 -18.90
N GLY A 155 10.29 -16.93 -18.25
CA GLY A 155 10.64 -17.81 -17.12
C GLY A 155 10.67 -17.12 -15.75
N THR A 156 10.47 -15.80 -15.69
CA THR A 156 10.37 -15.10 -14.40
C THR A 156 9.04 -15.47 -13.73
N PRO A 157 9.00 -15.83 -12.42
CA PRO A 157 7.75 -16.04 -11.72
C PRO A 157 6.87 -14.79 -11.77
N LEU A 158 5.57 -14.95 -12.01
CA LEU A 158 4.64 -13.83 -12.20
C LEU A 158 4.63 -12.89 -10.98
N LYS A 159 4.61 -13.45 -9.78
CA LYS A 159 4.67 -12.68 -8.53
C LYS A 159 5.92 -11.80 -8.42
N THR A 160 7.07 -12.29 -8.87
CA THR A 160 8.30 -11.50 -8.90
C THR A 160 8.25 -10.43 -9.99
N ALA A 161 7.72 -10.79 -11.16
CA ALA A 161 7.61 -9.87 -12.30
C ALA A 161 6.69 -8.67 -12.01
N LEU A 162 5.66 -8.87 -11.20
CA LEU A 162 4.72 -7.83 -10.79
C LEU A 162 5.04 -7.20 -9.42
N ASN A 163 6.23 -7.49 -8.86
CA ASN A 163 6.66 -7.00 -7.54
C ASN A 163 5.68 -7.35 -6.40
N LYS A 164 5.01 -8.50 -6.52
CA LYS A 164 4.09 -9.10 -5.55
C LYS A 164 4.75 -10.27 -4.82
N ASN A 165 5.98 -10.08 -4.34
CA ASN A 165 6.80 -11.13 -3.74
C ASN A 165 7.24 -10.77 -2.31
N ASP A 166 6.42 -9.98 -1.62
CA ASP A 166 6.64 -9.63 -0.22
C ASP A 166 6.05 -10.65 0.74
N VAL A 167 6.49 -10.57 1.99
CA VAL A 167 5.89 -11.25 3.13
C VAL A 167 5.38 -10.21 4.09
N ILE A 168 4.11 -10.32 4.46
CA ILE A 168 3.44 -9.35 5.33
C ILE A 168 3.13 -10.05 6.66
N PHE A 169 3.58 -9.45 7.77
CA PHE A 169 3.20 -9.85 9.11
C PHE A 169 1.95 -9.10 9.55
N GLU A 170 0.90 -9.83 9.91
CA GLU A 170 -0.29 -9.27 10.55
C GLU A 170 -0.10 -9.37 12.08
N ILE A 171 0.21 -8.25 12.72
CA ILE A 171 0.49 -8.13 14.15
C ILE A 171 -0.78 -7.72 14.89
N GLU A 172 -1.11 -8.39 16.00
CA GLU A 172 -2.23 -8.00 16.85
C GLU A 172 -1.90 -6.71 17.60
N ASN A 173 -2.47 -5.58 17.15
CA ASN A 173 -2.08 -4.26 17.62
C ASN A 173 -2.65 -3.92 19.01
N LYS A 174 -3.65 -4.67 19.51
CA LYS A 174 -4.18 -4.49 20.86
C LYS A 174 -3.11 -4.75 21.94
N SER A 175 -2.17 -5.65 21.65
CA SER A 175 -1.03 -5.94 22.52
C SER A 175 0.00 -4.80 22.56
N LEU A 176 0.06 -3.95 21.53
CA LEU A 176 1.06 -2.87 21.37
C LEU A 176 0.66 -1.52 21.96
N THR A 177 -0.44 -1.43 22.71
CA THR A 177 -0.93 -0.14 23.25
C THR A 177 0.04 0.55 24.22
N HIS A 178 0.95 -0.22 24.84
CA HIS A 178 2.01 0.27 25.72
C HIS A 178 3.34 0.51 24.99
N ARG A 179 3.41 0.23 23.69
CA ARG A 179 4.58 0.36 22.82
C ARG A 179 4.27 1.25 21.60
N PRO A 180 4.01 2.56 21.80
CA PRO A 180 3.72 3.49 20.70
C PRO A 180 4.88 3.62 19.71
N ASP A 181 6.09 3.29 20.14
CA ASP A 181 7.29 3.24 19.30
C ASP A 181 7.22 2.18 18.20
N LEU A 182 6.34 1.19 18.31
CA LEU A 182 6.17 0.09 17.36
C LEU A 182 5.06 0.32 16.32
N TRP A 183 4.48 1.53 16.27
CA TRP A 183 3.38 1.86 15.34
C TRP A 183 3.86 2.33 13.96
N GLY A 184 5.02 1.83 13.52
CA GLY A 184 5.59 2.07 12.20
C GLY A 184 6.75 1.11 11.90
N HIS A 185 7.11 0.99 10.63
CA HIS A 185 8.11 0.02 10.15
C HIS A 185 9.49 0.22 10.79
N TYR A 186 9.93 1.46 10.98
CA TYR A 186 11.23 1.76 11.60
C TYR A 186 11.28 1.37 13.09
N GLY A 187 10.14 1.49 13.79
CA GLY A 187 9.97 1.02 15.16
C GLY A 187 10.06 -0.50 15.26
N ILE A 188 9.32 -1.20 14.42
CA ILE A 188 9.36 -2.66 14.33
C ILE A 188 10.74 -3.16 13.89
N ALA A 189 11.41 -2.47 12.95
CA ALA A 189 12.76 -2.80 12.53
C ALA A 189 13.78 -2.66 13.66
N ARG A 190 13.60 -1.68 14.56
CA ARG A 190 14.42 -1.53 15.78
C ARG A 190 14.26 -2.73 16.69
N GLU A 191 13.03 -3.21 16.86
CA GLU A 191 12.77 -4.40 17.67
C GLU A 191 13.40 -5.65 17.05
N PHE A 192 13.23 -5.87 15.74
CA PHE A 192 13.90 -6.98 15.05
C PHE A 192 15.43 -6.88 15.10
N ALA A 193 15.99 -5.67 15.04
CA ALA A 193 17.42 -5.47 15.21
C ALA A 193 17.90 -5.96 16.58
N ALA A 194 17.14 -5.67 17.65
CA ALA A 194 17.44 -6.20 18.99
C ALA A 194 17.24 -7.72 19.09
N ILE A 195 16.17 -8.27 18.52
CA ILE A 195 15.85 -9.71 18.55
C ILE A 195 16.92 -10.55 17.85
N LEU A 196 17.44 -10.05 16.72
CA LEU A 196 18.35 -10.77 15.82
C LEU A 196 19.83 -10.44 16.06
N ASP A 197 20.13 -9.60 17.06
CA ASP A 197 21.46 -9.05 17.31
C ASP A 197 22.09 -8.42 16.04
N LYS A 198 21.34 -7.48 15.45
CA LYS A 198 21.72 -6.73 14.25
C LYS A 198 21.73 -5.23 14.55
N LYS A 199 22.44 -4.50 13.70
CA LYS A 199 22.44 -3.04 13.75
C LYS A 199 21.22 -2.51 13.01
N LEU A 200 20.47 -1.63 13.67
CA LEU A 200 19.48 -0.79 13.01
C LEU A 200 20.23 0.23 12.13
N LYS A 201 19.90 0.29 10.85
CA LYS A 201 20.42 1.30 9.92
C LYS A 201 19.89 2.67 10.37
N PRO A 202 20.74 3.72 10.41
CA PRO A 202 20.31 5.03 10.85
C PRO A 202 19.27 5.60 9.88
N TYR A 203 18.15 6.09 10.41
CA TYR A 203 17.18 6.84 9.63
C TYR A 203 17.74 8.23 9.29
N LYS A 204 18.26 8.36 8.07
CA LYS A 204 18.91 9.60 7.63
C LYS A 204 17.86 10.61 7.20
N THR A 205 17.71 11.68 7.97
CA THR A 205 17.00 12.89 7.55
C THR A 205 17.98 14.05 7.57
N ASN A 206 18.19 14.70 6.43
CA ASN A 206 18.91 15.97 6.38
C ASN A 206 18.32 16.90 5.31
N PRO A 207 17.00 17.18 5.34
CA PRO A 207 16.46 18.19 4.45
C PRO A 207 17.00 19.56 4.89
N PRO A 208 17.52 20.39 3.97
CA PRO A 208 17.88 21.76 4.31
C PRO A 208 16.62 22.53 4.73
N MET A 209 16.69 23.27 5.83
CA MET A 209 15.61 24.19 6.18
C MET A 209 15.49 25.28 5.10
N PRO A 210 14.29 25.54 4.57
CA PRO A 210 14.10 26.62 3.61
C PRO A 210 14.44 27.95 4.28
N LYS A 211 15.32 28.74 3.65
CA LYS A 211 15.74 30.07 4.13
C LYS A 211 14.79 31.19 3.68
N THR A 212 13.96 30.90 2.68
CA THR A 212 13.06 31.83 2.00
C THR A 212 11.75 31.12 1.69
N GLY A 213 10.68 31.87 1.49
CA GLY A 213 9.37 31.35 1.13
C GLY A 213 8.26 31.94 2.00
N ARG A 214 7.02 31.54 1.70
CA ARG A 214 5.87 31.93 2.51
C ARG A 214 6.01 31.38 3.93
N THR A 215 5.53 32.15 4.91
CA THR A 215 5.43 31.71 6.31
C THR A 215 4.00 31.83 6.80
N MET A 216 3.66 31.01 7.79
CA MET A 216 2.36 31.01 8.46
C MET A 216 2.59 31.12 9.96
N LYS A 217 1.89 32.04 10.62
CA LYS A 217 1.94 32.11 12.08
C LYS A 217 1.19 30.90 12.65
N ILE A 218 1.80 30.23 13.61
CA ILE A 218 1.20 29.12 14.35
C ILE A 218 1.15 29.52 15.82
N VAL A 219 -0.02 29.42 16.44
CA VAL A 219 -0.24 29.75 17.84
C VAL A 219 -0.78 28.54 18.57
N VAL A 220 0.01 27.97 19.48
CA VAL A 220 -0.43 26.88 20.35
C VAL A 220 -0.97 27.49 21.65
N LYS A 221 -2.31 27.60 21.77
CA LYS A 221 -2.96 28.16 22.97
C LYS A 221 -3.00 27.16 24.14
N ASN A 222 -2.98 25.86 23.85
CA ASN A 222 -3.01 24.83 24.88
C ASN A 222 -1.79 23.89 24.80
N PRO A 223 -0.62 24.32 25.32
CA PRO A 223 0.62 23.56 25.25
C PRO A 223 0.60 22.26 26.09
N LYS A 224 -0.35 22.13 27.03
CA LYS A 224 -0.55 20.87 27.77
C LYS A 224 -1.10 19.76 26.88
N LEU A 225 -2.03 20.11 25.98
CA LEU A 225 -2.65 19.17 25.05
C LEU A 225 -1.90 19.04 23.72
N CYS A 226 -1.10 20.04 23.34
CA CYS A 226 -0.24 20.01 22.17
C CYS A 226 1.19 20.38 22.56
N LYS A 227 2.04 19.37 22.77
CA LYS A 227 3.42 19.58 23.24
C LYS A 227 4.32 20.16 22.16
N ARG A 228 4.01 19.86 20.89
CA ARG A 228 4.74 20.36 19.72
C ARG A 228 3.82 20.43 18.52
N TYR A 229 3.94 21.51 17.76
CA TYR A 229 3.29 21.67 16.47
C TYR A 229 4.28 22.28 15.49
N CYS A 230 4.55 21.59 14.39
CA CYS A 230 5.42 22.02 13.31
C CYS A 230 4.60 22.15 12.03
N GLY A 231 4.83 23.22 11.29
CA GLY A 231 4.23 23.45 9.98
C GLY A 231 5.30 23.71 8.94
N VAL A 232 5.18 23.09 7.77
CA VAL A 232 6.03 23.39 6.60
C VAL A 232 5.15 23.71 5.42
N ILE A 233 5.39 24.86 4.79
CA ILE A 233 4.69 25.27 3.57
C ILE A 233 5.42 24.73 2.36
N ILE A 234 4.68 24.11 1.44
CA ILE A 234 5.18 23.68 0.13
C ILE A 234 4.28 24.32 -0.93
N GLU A 235 4.89 25.05 -1.86
CA GLU A 235 4.22 25.78 -2.93
C GLU A 235 4.59 25.20 -4.30
N ASN A 236 3.83 25.57 -5.33
CA ASN A 236 4.03 25.14 -6.72
C ASN A 236 3.94 23.62 -6.90
N ILE A 237 2.99 23.01 -6.20
CA ILE A 237 2.72 21.57 -6.32
C ILE A 237 1.58 21.32 -7.29
N LYS A 238 1.50 20.07 -7.77
CA LYS A 238 0.37 19.55 -8.53
C LYS A 238 -0.16 18.29 -7.85
N VAL A 239 -1.47 18.24 -7.65
CA VAL A 239 -2.15 17.04 -7.12
C VAL A 239 -2.28 16.03 -8.25
N GLU A 240 -1.66 14.86 -8.08
CA GLU A 240 -1.65 13.79 -9.07
C GLU A 240 -1.68 12.43 -8.40
N LYS A 241 -1.86 11.37 -9.20
CA LYS A 241 -1.69 9.99 -8.70
C LYS A 241 -0.27 9.81 -8.18
N SER A 242 -0.16 9.08 -7.07
CA SER A 242 1.13 8.71 -6.49
C SER A 242 1.97 7.88 -7.45
N PRO A 243 3.31 8.02 -7.40
CA PRO A 243 4.19 7.11 -8.13
C PRO A 243 3.99 5.67 -7.63
N GLU A 244 4.14 4.71 -8.54
CA GLU A 244 3.74 3.32 -8.30
C GLU A 244 4.44 2.68 -7.10
N TRP A 245 5.71 3.02 -6.84
CA TRP A 245 6.44 2.51 -5.68
C TRP A 245 5.80 2.91 -4.34
N LEU A 246 5.26 4.12 -4.25
CA LEU A 246 4.63 4.66 -3.05
C LEU A 246 3.27 4.02 -2.84
N ALA A 247 2.48 4.00 -3.92
CA ALA A 247 1.16 3.40 -3.94
C ALA A 247 1.23 1.91 -3.58
N GLN A 248 2.20 1.18 -4.15
CA GLN A 248 2.41 -0.24 -3.85
C GLN A 248 2.78 -0.47 -2.39
N LYS A 249 3.72 0.29 -1.82
CA LYS A 249 4.07 0.15 -0.39
C LYS A 249 2.86 0.34 0.53
N LEU A 250 2.01 1.34 0.26
CA LEU A 250 0.78 1.58 1.02
C LEU A 250 -0.23 0.43 0.88
N ARG A 251 -0.47 -0.05 -0.34
CA ARG A 251 -1.38 -1.18 -0.59
C ARG A 251 -0.90 -2.46 0.10
N THR A 252 0.41 -2.74 0.10
CA THR A 252 1.00 -3.90 0.80
C THR A 252 0.63 -3.92 2.28
N VAL A 253 0.57 -2.75 2.93
CA VAL A 253 0.19 -2.64 4.36
C VAL A 253 -1.30 -2.39 4.57
N GLY A 254 -2.11 -2.55 3.51
CA GLY A 254 -3.57 -2.45 3.56
C GLY A 254 -4.12 -1.02 3.58
N ARG A 255 -3.30 -0.02 3.20
CA ARG A 255 -3.75 1.37 3.06
C ARG A 255 -4.28 1.62 1.65
N GLY A 256 -5.37 2.39 1.56
CA GLY A 256 -5.84 2.96 0.30
C GLY A 256 -4.89 4.04 -0.22
N THR A 257 -4.89 4.24 -1.54
CA THR A 257 -4.09 5.26 -2.22
C THR A 257 -5.01 6.27 -2.88
N TYR A 258 -4.67 7.56 -2.78
CA TYR A 258 -5.54 8.66 -3.21
C TYR A 258 -4.82 9.59 -4.16
N ASN A 259 -3.85 10.36 -3.65
CA ASN A 259 -3.02 11.27 -4.41
C ASN A 259 -1.65 11.40 -3.75
N ASN A 260 -0.69 11.96 -4.51
CA ASN A 260 0.70 12.13 -4.11
C ASN A 260 0.91 12.86 -2.76
N ILE A 261 -0.02 13.71 -2.32
CA ILE A 261 0.09 14.44 -1.05
C ILE A 261 -0.40 13.57 0.11
N VAL A 262 -1.64 13.07 0.02
CA VAL A 262 -2.24 12.23 1.07
C VAL A 262 -1.41 10.95 1.26
N ASP A 263 -0.98 10.34 0.16
CA ASP A 263 -0.23 9.09 0.21
C ASP A 263 1.15 9.26 0.84
N VAL A 264 1.83 10.40 0.62
CA VAL A 264 3.09 10.69 1.31
C VAL A 264 2.88 10.86 2.83
N THR A 265 1.78 11.49 3.25
CA THR A 265 1.48 11.61 4.70
C THR A 265 1.20 10.25 5.34
N ASN A 266 0.44 9.38 4.67
CA ASN A 266 0.21 8.01 5.11
C ASN A 266 1.50 7.19 5.11
N TYR A 267 2.36 7.37 4.11
CA TYR A 267 3.63 6.67 4.01
C TYR A 267 4.54 6.98 5.20
N VAL A 268 4.69 8.26 5.56
CA VAL A 268 5.49 8.65 6.73
C VAL A 268 4.88 8.08 8.02
N ALA A 269 3.55 8.07 8.14
CA ALA A 269 2.88 7.47 9.28
C ALA A 269 3.20 5.97 9.41
N GLU A 270 3.13 5.22 8.30
CA GLU A 270 3.47 3.79 8.28
C GLU A 270 4.98 3.55 8.44
N GLU A 271 5.83 4.45 7.97
CA GLU A 271 7.28 4.28 8.04
C GLU A 271 7.83 4.49 9.44
N ILE A 272 7.46 5.60 10.09
CA ILE A 272 8.07 6.04 11.35
C ILE A 272 7.07 6.23 12.50
N GLY A 273 5.79 5.92 12.29
CA GLY A 273 4.76 6.06 13.33
C GLY A 273 4.38 7.51 13.65
N GLN A 274 4.65 8.46 12.73
CA GLN A 274 4.27 9.86 12.89
C GLN A 274 3.13 10.21 11.92
N PRO A 275 1.88 10.30 12.41
CA PRO A 275 0.79 10.85 11.61
C PRO A 275 1.12 12.27 11.16
N LEU A 276 0.88 12.53 9.88
CA LEU A 276 0.97 13.85 9.26
C LEU A 276 -0.39 14.23 8.70
N HIS A 277 -0.60 15.53 8.53
CA HIS A 277 -1.75 16.05 7.82
C HIS A 277 -1.30 17.15 6.84
N ALA A 278 -2.10 17.42 5.81
CA ALA A 278 -1.85 18.48 4.85
C ALA A 278 -3.11 19.31 4.65
N PHE A 279 -2.99 20.61 4.90
CA PHE A 279 -4.06 21.58 4.64
C PHE A 279 -3.81 22.30 3.32
N ASP A 280 -4.86 22.60 2.56
CA ASP A 280 -4.77 23.57 1.47
C ASP A 280 -4.62 24.97 2.07
N ILE A 281 -3.52 25.65 1.75
CA ILE A 281 -3.23 26.98 2.31
C ILE A 281 -4.28 28.01 1.91
N ASN A 282 -4.89 27.85 0.73
CA ASN A 282 -5.90 28.79 0.25
C ASN A 282 -7.19 28.73 1.08
N ASN A 283 -7.39 27.64 1.83
CA ASN A 283 -8.54 27.44 2.70
C ASN A 283 -8.26 27.83 4.17
N ILE A 284 -7.09 28.41 4.46
CA ILE A 284 -6.71 28.87 5.81
C ILE A 284 -6.87 30.39 5.90
N SER A 285 -7.74 30.86 6.79
CA SER A 285 -7.90 32.28 7.12
C SER A 285 -6.89 32.73 8.17
N GLY A 286 -5.90 33.52 7.75
CA GLY A 286 -5.01 34.22 8.67
C GLY A 286 -3.88 33.36 9.23
N LYS A 287 -4.10 32.72 10.38
CA LYS A 287 -3.07 31.94 11.10
C LYS A 287 -3.61 30.61 11.60
N ILE A 288 -2.72 29.66 11.89
CA ILE A 288 -3.10 28.41 12.57
C ILE A 288 -3.15 28.63 14.08
N ILE A 289 -4.22 28.13 14.70
CA ILE A 289 -4.46 28.21 16.14
C ILE A 289 -4.79 26.81 16.66
N VAL A 290 -3.90 26.24 17.47
CA VAL A 290 -4.15 24.99 18.18
C VAL A 290 -4.79 25.33 19.52
N ARG A 291 -6.09 25.06 19.66
CA ARG A 291 -6.90 25.43 20.83
C ARG A 291 -7.92 24.35 21.15
N THR A 292 -8.52 24.43 22.33
CA THR A 292 -9.73 23.67 22.60
C THR A 292 -10.91 24.24 21.83
N ALA A 293 -11.89 23.38 21.53
CA ALA A 293 -13.11 23.77 20.87
C ALA A 293 -13.97 24.69 21.77
N GLU A 294 -14.87 25.45 21.15
CA GLU A 294 -15.96 26.11 21.86
C GLU A 294 -17.10 25.10 22.11
N GLU A 295 -17.97 25.40 23.08
CA GLU A 295 -19.06 24.48 23.41
C GLU A 295 -20.09 24.47 22.28
N GLY A 296 -20.32 23.31 21.69
CA GLY A 296 -21.21 23.15 20.55
C GLY A 296 -20.65 23.65 19.23
N GLU A 297 -19.35 23.95 19.17
CA GLU A 297 -18.65 24.25 17.91
C GLU A 297 -18.82 23.08 16.93
N LYS A 298 -18.98 23.39 15.64
CA LYS A 298 -19.28 22.38 14.61
C LYS A 298 -18.14 22.28 13.61
N ILE A 299 -17.91 21.08 13.13
CA ILE A 299 -17.01 20.81 12.00
C ILE A 299 -17.57 19.66 11.16
N THR A 300 -17.53 19.81 9.84
CA THR A 300 -17.82 18.69 8.92
C THR A 300 -16.53 17.97 8.59
N THR A 301 -16.43 16.70 8.97
CA THR A 301 -15.25 15.87 8.76
C THR A 301 -15.24 15.22 7.36
N PHE A 302 -14.10 14.67 6.93
CA PHE A 302 -13.96 14.02 5.62
C PHE A 302 -14.93 12.87 5.35
N ASP A 303 -15.46 12.23 6.40
CA ASP A 303 -16.53 11.23 6.28
C ASP A 303 -17.92 11.86 5.99
N LYS A 304 -17.97 13.17 5.73
CA LYS A 304 -19.15 13.98 5.43
C LYS A 304 -20.16 14.05 6.58
N LYS A 305 -19.72 13.81 7.81
CA LYS A 305 -20.56 13.95 9.00
C LYS A 305 -20.25 15.26 9.70
N GLU A 306 -21.30 15.93 10.18
CA GLU A 306 -21.16 17.07 11.07
C GLU A 306 -20.90 16.56 12.49
N GLN A 307 -19.79 17.01 13.08
CA GLN A 307 -19.40 16.71 14.45
C GLN A 307 -19.70 17.91 15.33
N LYS A 308 -20.34 17.68 16.48
CA LYS A 308 -20.54 18.69 17.52
C LYS A 308 -19.46 18.53 18.59
N LEU A 309 -18.67 19.57 18.78
CA LEU A 309 -17.50 19.58 19.63
C LEU A 309 -17.82 20.16 21.01
N SER A 310 -17.06 19.73 22.01
CA SER A 310 -17.14 20.21 23.39
C SER A 310 -15.80 20.78 23.84
N ARG A 311 -15.81 21.60 24.90
CA ARG A 311 -14.64 22.38 25.36
C ARG A 311 -13.39 21.57 25.75
N ASP A 312 -13.50 20.26 25.93
CA ASP A 312 -12.39 19.36 26.24
C ASP A 312 -11.71 18.76 24.99
N MET A 313 -12.28 18.99 23.80
CA MET A 313 -11.72 18.54 22.53
C MET A 313 -10.70 19.53 21.99
N LEU A 314 -9.57 19.02 21.50
CA LEU A 314 -8.54 19.83 20.85
C LEU A 314 -8.84 19.94 19.35
N VAL A 315 -8.74 21.14 18.81
CA VAL A 315 -8.90 21.43 17.37
C VAL A 315 -7.70 22.18 16.82
N ILE A 316 -7.47 21.99 15.54
CA ILE A 316 -6.66 22.90 14.73
C ILE A 316 -7.65 23.83 14.05
N ALA A 317 -7.54 25.13 14.30
CA ALA A 317 -8.43 26.15 13.77
C ALA A 317 -7.64 27.24 13.05
N ASP A 318 -8.35 28.05 12.28
CA ASP A 318 -7.84 29.31 11.76
C ASP A 318 -8.47 30.51 12.51
N ASP A 319 -8.40 31.72 11.94
CA ASP A 319 -9.01 32.91 12.55
C ASP A 319 -10.55 32.92 12.49
N LYS A 320 -11.18 32.02 11.73
CA LYS A 320 -12.63 31.98 11.50
C LYS A 320 -13.30 30.72 12.04
N HIS A 321 -12.75 29.54 11.79
CA HIS A 321 -13.42 28.27 12.04
C HIS A 321 -12.42 27.12 12.32
N PRO A 322 -12.89 25.99 12.88
CA PRO A 322 -12.04 24.82 13.04
C PRO A 322 -11.75 24.21 11.66
N LEU A 323 -10.51 23.74 11.47
CA LEU A 323 -10.02 23.10 10.25
C LEU A 323 -9.92 21.59 10.40
N ALA A 324 -9.65 21.10 11.61
CA ALA A 324 -9.52 19.68 11.91
C ALA A 324 -9.75 19.40 13.40
N ILE A 325 -10.20 18.17 13.69
CA ILE A 325 -10.18 17.61 15.04
C ILE A 325 -8.76 17.07 15.26
N ALA A 326 -8.02 17.70 16.16
CA ALA A 326 -6.58 17.50 16.29
C ALA A 326 -6.25 16.02 16.51
N GLY A 327 -5.32 15.48 15.71
CA GLY A 327 -4.84 14.10 15.83
C GLY A 327 -5.86 13.01 15.53
N ILE A 328 -7.04 13.35 15.00
CA ILE A 328 -8.11 12.38 14.70
C ILE A 328 -8.53 12.48 13.24
N MET A 329 -9.13 13.60 12.83
CA MET A 329 -9.69 13.71 11.48
C MET A 329 -9.71 15.15 11.00
N GLY A 330 -9.29 15.35 9.75
CA GLY A 330 -9.39 16.65 9.09
C GLY A 330 -10.83 17.03 8.73
N GLY A 331 -11.07 18.33 8.64
CA GLY A 331 -12.30 18.89 8.10
C GLY A 331 -12.33 18.83 6.58
N ILE A 332 -13.53 18.74 6.01
CA ILE A 332 -13.70 18.65 4.56
C ILE A 332 -13.28 19.95 3.83
N ASP A 333 -13.54 21.11 4.45
CA ASP A 333 -13.31 22.42 3.84
C ASP A 333 -11.82 22.82 3.80
N SER A 334 -11.00 22.24 4.67
CA SER A 334 -9.56 22.50 4.74
C SER A 334 -8.73 21.51 3.91
N GLY A 335 -9.41 20.54 3.28
CA GLY A 335 -8.80 19.43 2.57
C GLY A 335 -8.18 19.76 1.22
N ILE A 336 -7.34 18.84 0.77
CA ILE A 336 -6.68 18.88 -0.53
C ILE A 336 -7.68 18.56 -1.65
N THR A 337 -7.63 19.35 -2.72
CA THR A 337 -8.44 19.15 -3.93
C THR A 337 -7.54 19.14 -5.17
N ASP A 338 -8.08 18.75 -6.32
CA ASP A 338 -7.32 18.79 -7.60
C ASP A 338 -6.85 20.20 -7.99
N ARG A 339 -7.40 21.25 -7.37
CA ARG A 339 -7.03 22.65 -7.57
C ARG A 339 -5.95 23.16 -6.61
N THR A 340 -5.55 22.36 -5.62
CA THR A 340 -4.57 22.77 -4.61
C THR A 340 -3.19 22.93 -5.23
N THR A 341 -2.59 24.11 -5.06
CA THR A 341 -1.25 24.46 -5.57
C THR A 341 -0.23 24.75 -4.47
N ALA A 342 -0.69 24.86 -3.22
CA ALA A 342 0.14 25.11 -2.06
C ALA A 342 -0.47 24.47 -0.81
N ILE A 343 0.36 23.82 0.01
CA ILE A 343 -0.07 23.09 1.21
C ILE A 343 0.74 23.47 2.44
N LEU A 344 0.12 23.36 3.60
CA LEU A 344 0.77 23.36 4.90
C LEU A 344 0.78 21.92 5.43
N ILE A 345 1.96 21.31 5.50
CA ILE A 345 2.16 20.02 6.16
C ILE A 345 2.20 20.25 7.67
N GLU A 346 1.32 19.56 8.39
CA GLU A 346 1.29 19.46 9.84
C GLU A 346 2.06 18.24 10.32
N SER A 347 2.93 18.46 11.31
CA SER A 347 3.51 17.42 12.17
C SER A 347 3.40 17.85 13.63
N ALA A 348 2.62 17.11 14.41
CA ALA A 348 2.27 17.51 15.77
C ALA A 348 2.36 16.36 16.78
N ASN A 349 2.50 16.72 18.06
CA ASN A 349 2.46 15.81 19.19
C ASN A 349 1.36 16.23 20.16
N PHE A 350 0.32 15.41 20.24
CA PHE A 350 -0.87 15.66 21.05
C PHE A 350 -0.91 14.77 22.30
N ASP A 351 -1.65 15.20 23.31
CA ASP A 351 -1.89 14.41 24.52
C ASP A 351 -2.74 13.17 24.22
N ALA A 352 -2.15 11.98 24.43
CA ALA A 352 -2.77 10.71 24.07
C ALA A 352 -4.12 10.47 24.78
N ALA A 353 -4.27 10.90 26.04
CA ALA A 353 -5.50 10.69 26.79
C ALA A 353 -6.64 11.58 26.25
N SER A 354 -6.35 12.84 25.92
CA SER A 354 -7.29 13.77 25.28
C SER A 354 -7.74 13.27 23.91
N ILE A 355 -6.80 12.82 23.06
CA ILE A 355 -7.12 12.24 21.74
C ILE A 355 -8.02 11.02 21.88
N ARG A 356 -7.67 10.07 22.75
CA ARG A 356 -8.48 8.86 22.97
C ARG A 356 -9.90 9.17 23.42
N LYS A 357 -10.07 10.09 24.38
CA LYS A 357 -11.40 10.49 24.87
C LYS A 357 -12.24 11.13 23.76
N THR A 358 -11.62 11.99 22.95
CA THR A 358 -12.29 12.67 21.84
C THR A 358 -12.71 11.67 20.76
N SER A 359 -11.79 10.79 20.33
CA SER A 359 -12.05 9.72 19.36
C SER A 359 -13.20 8.81 19.81
N MET A 360 -13.20 8.38 21.08
CA MET A 360 -14.29 7.56 21.64
C MET A 360 -15.63 8.30 21.68
N ARG A 361 -15.65 9.57 22.09
CA ARG A 361 -16.90 10.34 22.19
C ARG A 361 -17.54 10.60 20.82
N LEU A 362 -16.72 10.87 19.80
CA LEU A 362 -17.20 11.12 18.45
C LEU A 362 -17.39 9.85 17.62
N GLY A 363 -16.97 8.69 18.13
CA GLY A 363 -17.03 7.42 17.40
C GLY A 363 -16.11 7.38 16.17
N LEU A 364 -15.04 8.17 16.16
CA LEU A 364 -14.08 8.26 15.06
C LEU A 364 -12.85 7.42 15.36
N ARG A 365 -12.56 6.42 14.53
CA ARG A 365 -11.32 5.61 14.58
C ARG A 365 -10.65 5.66 13.22
N THR A 366 -9.38 6.08 13.18
CA THR A 366 -8.63 6.43 11.97
C THR A 366 -7.25 5.81 11.94
#